data_AF-A0A658NK33-F1
#
_entry.id   AF-A0A658NK33-F1
#
_cell.length_a   1.000
_cell.length_b   1.000
_cell.length_c   1.000
_cell.angle_alpha   90.00
_cell.angle_beta   90.00
_cell.angle_gamma   90.00
#
_symmetry.space_group_name_H-M   'P 1'
#
loop_
_entity.id
_entity.type
_entity.pdbx_description
1 polymer ?
#
loop_
_entity_poly.entity_id
_entity_poly.type
_entity_poly.pdbx_seq_one_letter_code
_entity_poly.pdbx_strand_id
1 'polypeptide(L)'
;ISGGNPPDLARITTNTLSVVVDSLEPIENHVAYVEAVKKQYLPSMVAFATNEEGKFIAYPTEATANGMLVNKTAFDKAGIDVD
;
A
#
# COMPACT_ATOMS: atom_id res chain seq x y z
N ILE A 1 -17.66 2.70 -7.95
CA ILE A 1 -17.97 4.11 -7.61
C ILE A 1 -19.04 4.68 -8.54
N SER A 2 -18.84 4.67 -9.86
CA SER A 2 -19.76 5.25 -10.86
C SER A 2 -21.21 4.74 -10.90
N GLY A 3 -21.56 3.69 -10.16
CA GLY A 3 -22.92 3.17 -10.05
C GLY A 3 -23.82 3.91 -9.04
N GLY A 4 -23.36 5.03 -8.46
CA GLY A 4 -24.17 5.86 -7.55
C GLY A 4 -24.33 5.33 -6.11
N ASN A 5 -23.77 4.15 -5.81
CA ASN A 5 -23.73 3.58 -4.46
C ASN A 5 -22.33 2.98 -4.19
N PRO A 6 -21.30 3.83 -3.95
CA PRO A 6 -19.97 3.33 -3.62
C PRO A 6 -19.98 2.56 -2.29
N PRO A 7 -19.09 1.55 -2.13
CA PRO A 7 -18.93 0.90 -0.82
C PRO A 7 -18.29 1.85 0.19
N ASP A 8 -18.56 1.65 1.48
CA ASP A 8 -17.96 2.43 2.57
C ASP A 8 -16.44 2.22 2.67
N LEU A 9 -15.96 1.01 2.34
CA LEU A 9 -14.54 0.65 2.33
C LEU A 9 -14.26 -0.34 1.20
N ALA A 10 -13.13 -0.15 0.51
CA ALA A 10 -12.67 -1.07 -0.53
C ALA A 10 -11.16 -1.30 -0.41
N ARG A 11 -10.72 -2.52 -0.73
CA ARG A 11 -9.30 -2.82 -0.93
C ARG A 11 -8.92 -2.43 -2.35
N ILE A 12 -7.91 -1.57 -2.48
CA ILE A 12 -7.45 -1.02 -3.75
C ILE A 12 -5.95 -1.27 -3.86
N THR A 13 -5.50 -1.69 -5.05
CA THR A 13 -4.07 -1.85 -5.34
C THR A 13 -3.45 -0.51 -5.69
N THR A 14 -2.16 -0.30 -5.39
CA THR A 14 -1.47 0.99 -5.65
C THR A 14 -1.54 1.43 -7.13
N ASN A 15 -1.57 0.49 -8.08
CA ASN A 15 -1.68 0.78 -9.51
C ASN A 15 -3.09 1.25 -9.95
N THR A 16 -4.12 1.09 -9.12
CA THR A 16 -5.50 1.53 -9.42
C THR A 16 -5.97 2.67 -8.53
N LEU A 17 -5.22 2.98 -7.46
CA LEU A 17 -5.55 4.04 -6.51
C LEU A 17 -5.66 5.42 -7.17
N SER A 18 -4.78 5.75 -8.12
CA SER A 18 -4.80 7.03 -8.83
C SER A 18 -6.10 7.28 -9.62
N VAL A 19 -6.82 6.23 -10.01
CA VAL A 19 -8.09 6.36 -10.75
C VAL A 19 -9.24 6.81 -9.85
N VAL A 20 -9.12 6.57 -8.54
CA VAL A 20 -10.20 6.81 -7.57
C VAL A 20 -9.80 7.78 -6.46
N VAL A 21 -8.56 8.30 -6.47
CA VAL A 21 -7.99 9.11 -5.39
C VAL A 21 -8.85 10.33 -5.02
N ASP A 22 -9.43 11.01 -6.01
CA ASP A 22 -10.26 12.20 -5.79
C ASP A 22 -11.66 11.90 -5.22
N SER A 23 -12.05 10.62 -5.22
CA SER A 23 -13.32 10.16 -4.64
C SER A 23 -13.19 9.61 -3.22
N LEU A 24 -11.98 9.58 -2.67
CA LEU A 24 -11.71 9.09 -1.33
C LEU A 24 -11.67 10.25 -0.33
N GLU A 25 -12.22 10.01 0.85
CA GLU A 25 -12.18 11.01 1.92
C GLU A 25 -10.81 11.04 2.61
N PRO A 26 -10.28 12.22 2.95
CA PRO A 26 -9.13 12.34 3.82
C PRO A 26 -9.36 11.67 5.17
N ILE A 27 -8.45 10.77 5.54
CA ILE A 27 -8.44 10.05 6.82
C ILE A 27 -8.35 11.03 8.01
N GLU A 28 -7.69 12.16 7.80
CA GLU A 28 -7.50 13.21 8.81
C GLU A 28 -8.83 13.75 9.36
N ASN A 29 -9.93 13.62 8.60
CA ASN A 29 -11.27 14.01 9.04
C ASN A 29 -11.89 13.05 10.07
N HIS A 30 -11.33 11.84 10.19
CA HIS A 30 -11.88 10.74 11.00
C HIS A 30 -10.97 10.32 12.17
N VAL A 31 -9.70 10.75 12.17
CA VAL A 31 -8.74 10.46 13.26
C VAL A 31 -7.96 11.69 13.69
N ALA A 32 -7.93 11.93 15.01
CA ALA A 32 -7.29 13.10 15.62
C ALA A 32 -5.76 13.15 15.47
N TYR A 33 -5.09 12.03 15.21
CA TYR A 33 -3.63 11.92 15.24
C TYR A 33 -3.06 11.23 13.99
N VAL A 34 -3.47 11.68 12.80
CA VAL A 34 -3.04 11.07 11.53
C VAL A 34 -1.50 11.00 11.37
N GLU A 35 -0.77 11.99 11.88
CA GLU A 35 0.70 11.99 11.83
C GLU A 35 1.33 10.86 12.65
N ALA A 36 0.71 10.45 13.76
CA ALA A 36 1.17 9.29 14.53
C ALA A 36 0.93 7.99 13.74
N VAL A 37 -0.15 7.93 12.95
CA VAL A 37 -0.46 6.79 12.08
C VAL A 37 0.54 6.71 10.91
N LYS A 38 0.82 7.83 10.23
CA LYS A 38 1.81 7.88 9.13
C LYS A 38 3.18 7.34 9.56
N LYS A 39 3.59 7.62 10.80
CA LYS A 39 4.87 7.15 11.38
C LYS A 39 4.96 5.63 11.58
N GLN A 40 3.86 4.88 11.51
CA GLN A 40 3.87 3.42 11.59
C GLN A 40 4.22 2.74 10.25
N TYR A 41 4.27 3.51 9.16
CA TYR A 41 4.51 3.00 7.82
C TYR A 41 5.87 3.42 7.26
N LEU A 42 6.36 2.67 6.27
CA LEU A 42 7.50 3.11 5.48
C LEU A 42 7.15 4.40 4.72
N PRO A 43 8.10 5.35 4.55
CA PRO A 43 7.85 6.60 3.84
C PRO A 43 7.27 6.41 2.43
N SER A 44 7.73 5.37 1.71
CA SER A 44 7.23 5.05 0.37
C SER A 44 5.76 4.64 0.37
N MET A 45 5.28 3.93 1.40
CA MET A 45 3.87 3.55 1.53
C MET A 45 3.00 4.77 1.82
N VAL A 46 3.49 5.68 2.67
CA VAL A 46 2.79 6.95 2.95
C VAL A 46 2.65 7.77 1.67
N ALA A 47 3.71 7.83 0.85
CA ALA A 47 3.68 8.56 -0.42
C ALA A 47 2.59 8.03 -1.37
N PHE A 48 2.44 6.70 -1.51
CA PHE A 48 1.36 6.13 -2.33
C PHE A 48 -0.05 6.40 -1.78
N ALA A 49 -0.18 6.54 -0.46
CA ALA A 49 -1.45 6.75 0.23
C ALA A 49 -1.80 8.24 0.42
N THR A 50 -1.04 9.14 -0.20
CA THR A 50 -1.22 10.59 -0.10
C THR A 50 -1.68 11.15 -1.44
N ASN A 51 -2.72 11.98 -1.47
CA ASN A 51 -3.17 12.64 -2.69
C ASN A 51 -2.29 13.85 -3.07
N GLU A 52 -2.59 14.52 -4.18
CA GLU A 52 -1.83 15.68 -4.66
C GLU A 52 -1.87 16.88 -3.69
N GLU A 53 -2.89 16.96 -2.83
CA GLU A 53 -3.02 17.98 -1.78
C GLU A 53 -2.24 17.64 -0.50
N GLY A 54 -1.52 16.51 -0.48
CA GLY A 54 -0.77 16.07 0.69
C GLY A 54 -1.62 15.40 1.78
N LYS A 55 -2.89 15.06 1.49
CA LYS A 55 -3.81 14.40 2.42
C LYS A 55 -3.68 12.89 2.39
N PHE A 56 -3.68 12.28 3.57
CA PHE A 56 -3.68 10.82 3.71
C PHE A 56 -5.08 10.27 3.41
N ILE A 57 -5.21 9.45 2.37
CA ILE A 57 -6.52 9.01 1.82
C ILE A 57 -6.69 7.49 1.81
N ALA A 58 -5.65 6.72 2.12
CA ALA A 58 -5.71 5.27 2.19
C ALA A 58 -4.82 4.73 3.31
N TYR A 59 -5.19 3.57 3.86
CA TYR A 59 -4.34 2.84 4.79
C TYR A 59 -3.54 1.75 4.05
N PRO A 60 -2.20 1.79 4.07
CA PRO A 60 -1.40 0.65 3.63
C PRO A 60 -1.69 -0.56 4.53
N THR A 61 -2.05 -1.70 3.91
CA THR A 61 -2.41 -2.93 4.63
C THR A 61 -1.41 -4.07 4.40
N GLU A 62 -0.69 -4.05 3.29
CA GLU A 62 0.31 -5.06 2.95
C GLU A 62 1.44 -4.45 2.10
N ALA A 63 2.56 -5.17 2.03
CA ALA A 63 3.67 -4.88 1.13
C ALA A 63 4.10 -6.17 0.46
N THR A 64 4.18 -6.16 -0.87
CA THR A 64 4.72 -7.28 -1.64
C THR A 64 6.06 -6.87 -2.21
N ALA A 65 7.13 -7.51 -1.72
CA ALA A 65 8.48 -7.29 -2.22
C ALA A 65 8.75 -8.19 -3.43
N ASN A 66 9.51 -7.67 -4.40
CA ASN A 66 10.08 -8.49 -5.45
C ASN A 66 11.30 -9.23 -4.89
N GLY A 67 11.33 -10.54 -5.05
CA GLY A 67 12.45 -11.38 -4.64
C GLY A 67 12.49 -12.66 -5.45
N MET A 68 13.69 -13.15 -5.74
CA MET A 68 13.84 -14.45 -6.37
C MET A 68 13.50 -15.53 -5.33
N LEU A 69 12.50 -16.35 -5.66
CA LEU A 69 12.21 -17.55 -4.89
C LEU A 69 13.09 -18.69 -5.40
N VAL A 70 13.96 -19.22 -4.55
CA VAL A 70 14.86 -20.34 -4.90
C VAL A 70 14.59 -21.57 -4.04
N ASN A 71 14.83 -22.75 -4.64
CA ASN A 71 14.84 -24.01 -3.90
C ASN A 71 16.25 -24.25 -3.36
N LYS A 72 16.49 -23.89 -2.09
CA LYS A 72 17.81 -24.04 -1.44
C LYS A 72 18.36 -25.46 -1.57
N THR A 73 17.52 -26.48 -1.35
CA THR A 73 17.94 -27.89 -1.47
C THR A 73 18.42 -28.28 -2.87
N ALA A 74 17.83 -27.72 -3.93
CA ALA A 74 18.27 -28.00 -5.30
C ALA A 74 19.61 -27.32 -5.61
N PHE A 75 19.79 -26.09 -5.14
CA PHE A 75 21.02 -25.30 -5.32
C PHE A 75 22.19 -25.92 -4.56
N ASP A 76 21.97 -26.33 -3.30
CA ASP A 76 22.98 -27.02 -2.49
C ASP A 76 23.46 -28.32 -3.18
N LYS A 77 22.54 -29.11 -3.72
CA LYS A 77 22.86 -30.35 -4.46
C LYS A 77 23.63 -30.09 -5.75
N ALA A 78 23.43 -28.93 -6.37
CA ALA A 78 24.16 -28.50 -7.55
C ALA A 78 25.50 -27.82 -7.21
N GLY A 79 25.82 -27.64 -5.92
CA GLY A 79 27.02 -26.94 -5.48
C GLY A 79 26.99 -25.43 -5.76
N ILE A 80 25.81 -24.82 -5.81
CA ILE A 80 25.62 -23.39 -6.06
C ILE A 80 25.30 -22.68 -4.74
N ASP A 81 26.08 -21.66 -4.41
CA ASP A 81 25.83 -20.77 -3.28
C ASP A 81 24.87 -19.64 -3.68
N VAL A 82 23.86 -19.40 -2.84
CA VAL A 82 22.82 -18.38 -3.05
C VAL A 82 22.79 -17.34 -1.94
N ASP A 83 23.72 -17.42 -0.99
CA ASP A 83 23.87 -16.45 0.09
C ASP A 83 24.70 -15.22 -0.34
#